data_AF-B9SQS6-F1
#
_entry.id   AF-B9SQS6-F1
#
_cell.length_a   1.000
_cell.length_b   1.000
_cell.length_c   1.000
_cell.angle_alpha   90.00
_cell.angle_beta   90.00
_cell.angle_gamma   90.00
#
_symmetry.space_group_name_H-M   'P 1'
#
loop_
_entity.id
_entity.type
_entity.pdbx_description
1 polymer ?
#
loop_
_entity_poly.entity_id
_entity_poly.type
_entity_poly.pdbx_seq_one_letter_code
_entity_poly.pdbx_strand_id
1 'polypeptide(L)'
;MSFLKGLTENVAEQLKAVERLRHWLLENLLTESSTEEDIGLLSPENCSFSIQAKNASCPSLTVDINSPFPLIPRARNMIYFQQKRVQPVEVFYKIRESIMYRFWDERYSDSSAAILLITSIIQAIANLNSVTNTNIMASTTPVPASSFIINKQKDLGLSRLSSPSPSVYVLKCKKSIFKRIVAVVSPQQSERKPATTGSVVKNAMTTTEKILARASEKPQLGPGENVWVNVDILMTHDVCGPGSFAIFKREFGENAKVWDHEKVVVIPDHYIFTADKLANRNVDILREFCLEQNIKHFYDIKDISNFKANSDYKGVCHIALAQEGHCRPGEVLLGTDSHTCTAGAFGQFATGIGITDAGFVLGTGKLLLKVPPTLRFVIDGEMPDYLLAKDLILQMEERMTLCNMVIEAGGKNGVIPADSTTFKYLEDKTSVPYEPVYSDEQARFLSEYRFDISKLEPLVAKPHSPDNRALARECKDVKIDRVYIGSCTGGKTEDFTAAAKVFLASGKKVKVPTFLVPATQKVWMDVYSIPVPGSGGKTCSRIFEEAGCDTPASPGCSACMGGPRDTYARMNEPMVCVSTTNRNFPGRMGHKEGQIYLASPYTAAASALTGYVTDPREFLQ
;
A
#
# COMPACT_ATOMS: atom_id res chain seq x y z
N MET A 1 -24.92 41.60 -24.28
CA MET A 1 -24.43 42.22 -23.02
C MET A 1 -24.74 41.40 -21.77
N SER A 2 -25.96 40.84 -21.59
CA SER A 2 -26.31 40.00 -20.44
C SER A 2 -25.30 38.90 -20.09
N PHE A 3 -24.81 38.15 -21.10
CA PHE A 3 -23.89 37.02 -20.92
C PHE A 3 -22.55 37.38 -20.24
N LEU A 4 -22.04 38.61 -20.42
CA LEU A 4 -20.79 39.06 -19.78
C LEU A 4 -20.98 39.41 -18.29
N LYS A 5 -22.22 39.70 -17.86
CA LYS A 5 -22.49 40.16 -16.49
C LYS A 5 -22.44 39.01 -15.47
N GLY A 6 -23.00 37.85 -15.83
CA GLY A 6 -22.96 36.64 -14.99
C GLY A 6 -21.56 36.08 -14.76
N LEU A 7 -20.63 36.27 -15.70
CA LEU A 7 -19.21 35.92 -15.54
C LEU A 7 -18.51 36.81 -14.50
N THR A 8 -18.81 38.12 -14.47
CA THR A 8 -18.23 39.03 -13.47
C THR A 8 -18.81 38.85 -12.07
N GLU A 9 -20.09 38.50 -11.95
CA GLU A 9 -20.77 38.35 -10.65
C GLU A 9 -20.26 37.11 -9.89
N ASN A 10 -19.96 36.00 -10.58
CA ASN A 10 -19.44 34.77 -9.97
C ASN A 10 -18.00 34.93 -9.42
N VAL A 11 -17.11 35.62 -10.15
CA VAL A 11 -15.74 35.92 -9.66
C VAL A 11 -15.77 36.89 -8.47
N ALA A 12 -16.71 37.85 -8.45
CA ALA A 12 -16.87 38.77 -7.33
C ALA A 12 -17.39 38.08 -6.04
N GLU A 13 -18.24 37.07 -6.16
CA GLU A 13 -18.66 36.21 -5.04
C GLU A 13 -17.48 35.42 -4.45
N GLN A 14 -16.65 34.81 -5.31
CA GLN A 14 -15.49 34.03 -4.90
C GLN A 14 -14.43 34.90 -4.20
N LEU A 15 -14.12 36.09 -4.73
CA LEU A 15 -13.19 37.02 -4.08
C LEU A 15 -13.70 37.48 -2.69
N LYS A 16 -15.00 37.79 -2.56
CA LYS A 16 -15.61 38.10 -1.25
C LYS A 16 -15.56 36.92 -0.28
N ALA A 17 -15.60 35.67 -0.74
CA ALA A 17 -15.42 34.51 0.14
C ALA A 17 -14.00 34.46 0.72
N VAL A 18 -12.98 34.72 -0.11
CA VAL A 18 -11.57 34.80 0.32
C VAL A 18 -11.33 35.98 1.27
N GLU A 19 -11.92 37.15 1.01
CA GLU A 19 -11.78 38.32 1.89
C GLU A 19 -12.50 38.14 3.24
N ARG A 20 -13.68 37.49 3.27
CA ARG A 20 -14.36 37.12 4.53
C ARG A 20 -13.51 36.18 5.38
N LEU A 21 -12.89 35.16 4.75
CA LEU A 21 -11.99 34.23 5.44
C LEU A 21 -10.74 34.94 6.00
N ARG A 22 -10.17 35.88 5.22
CA ARG A 22 -9.03 36.71 5.64
C ARG A 22 -9.37 37.65 6.80
N HIS A 23 -10.54 38.27 6.81
CA HIS A 23 -10.97 39.13 7.93
C HIS A 23 -11.16 38.32 9.22
N TRP A 24 -11.83 37.18 9.14
CA TRP A 24 -12.03 36.29 10.29
C TRP A 24 -10.69 35.81 10.90
N LEU A 25 -9.69 35.53 10.06
CA LEU A 25 -8.33 35.19 10.53
C LEU A 25 -7.61 36.35 11.24
N LEU A 26 -7.90 37.61 10.90
CA LEU A 26 -7.24 38.78 11.49
C LEU A 26 -7.85 39.19 12.83
N GLU A 27 -9.15 39.00 13.03
CA GLU A 27 -9.86 39.40 14.25
C GLU A 27 -9.63 38.42 15.41
N ASN A 28 -9.35 37.15 15.14
CA ASN A 28 -9.22 36.08 16.15
C ASN A 28 -7.76 35.76 16.57
N LEU A 29 -6.79 36.62 16.25
CA LEU A 29 -5.35 36.42 16.53
C LEU A 29 -4.75 37.36 17.59
N LEU A 30 -5.57 38.14 18.31
CA LEU A 30 -5.10 39.22 19.20
C LEU A 30 -5.47 39.09 20.70
N THR A 31 -5.92 37.91 21.14
CA THR A 31 -6.26 37.65 22.55
C THR A 31 -5.71 36.31 23.04
N GLU A 32 -5.40 36.25 24.34
CA GLU A 32 -5.03 35.07 25.14
C GLU A 32 -3.62 34.49 24.90
N SER A 33 -2.64 35.11 25.58
CA SER A 33 -1.34 34.49 25.91
C SER A 33 -1.07 34.59 27.43
N SER A 34 -1.74 33.74 28.21
CA SER A 34 -1.54 33.64 29.66
C SER A 34 -1.86 32.23 30.16
N THR A 35 -0.86 31.55 30.72
CA THR A 35 -0.99 30.21 31.31
C THR A 35 -0.72 30.28 32.80
N GLU A 36 -1.64 29.78 33.62
CA GLU A 36 -1.37 29.46 35.02
C GLU A 36 -1.64 27.98 35.25
N GLU A 37 -0.57 27.25 35.62
CA GLU A 37 -0.69 25.98 36.33
C GLU A 37 -0.30 26.26 37.79
N ASP A 38 -1.21 26.92 38.49
CA ASP A 38 -1.14 27.14 39.94
C ASP A 38 -2.57 27.20 40.51
N ILE A 39 -2.72 27.08 41.84
CA ILE A 39 -4.01 26.98 42.56
C ILE A 39 -4.82 25.70 42.22
N GLY A 40 -4.54 24.63 42.96
CA GLY A 40 -5.59 23.69 43.35
C GLY A 40 -6.45 24.26 44.49
N LEU A 41 -7.63 23.67 44.72
CA LEU A 41 -8.65 24.02 45.73
C LEU A 41 -9.55 25.24 45.39
N LEU A 42 -10.77 24.97 44.91
CA LEU A 42 -12.05 25.23 45.64
C LEU A 42 -13.28 24.84 44.79
N SER A 43 -14.47 24.87 45.38
CA SER A 43 -15.74 24.36 44.82
C SER A 43 -16.54 25.40 43.99
N PRO A 44 -17.38 24.97 43.03
CA PRO A 44 -18.08 25.87 42.12
C PRO A 44 -19.44 26.36 42.65
N GLU A 45 -19.56 27.65 42.96
CA GLU A 45 -20.87 28.30 43.13
C GLU A 45 -20.88 29.78 42.70
N ASN A 46 -21.99 30.18 42.06
CA ASN A 46 -22.54 31.54 41.92
C ASN A 46 -21.92 32.58 40.95
N CYS A 47 -22.82 33.51 40.58
CA CYS A 47 -22.65 34.80 39.89
C CYS A 47 -22.49 34.83 38.35
N SER A 48 -23.41 35.56 37.73
CA SER A 48 -23.56 35.90 36.31
C SER A 48 -23.29 37.41 36.08
N PHE A 49 -22.99 37.82 34.83
CA PHE A 49 -23.72 38.87 34.06
C PHE A 49 -22.94 39.57 32.92
N SER A 50 -23.60 39.71 31.77
CA SER A 50 -23.58 40.81 30.78
C SER A 50 -22.29 41.28 30.06
N ILE A 51 -22.47 41.54 28.76
CA ILE A 51 -21.55 42.21 27.82
C ILE A 51 -21.67 43.74 27.92
N GLN A 52 -20.56 44.47 27.81
CA GLN A 52 -20.52 45.82 27.22
C GLN A 52 -19.18 46.08 26.51
N ALA A 53 -19.19 46.85 25.42
CA ALA A 53 -18.02 47.08 24.55
C ALA A 53 -17.61 48.57 24.54
N LYS A 54 -16.32 48.85 24.28
CA LYS A 54 -15.81 50.17 23.87
C LYS A 54 -14.43 50.10 23.21
N ASN A 55 -14.15 51.08 22.34
CA ASN A 55 -12.92 51.21 21.56
C ASN A 55 -11.80 51.91 22.36
N ALA A 56 -10.52 51.67 22.04
CA ALA A 56 -9.70 52.62 21.26
C ALA A 56 -8.17 52.40 21.36
N SER A 57 -7.47 52.79 20.28
CA SER A 57 -6.06 53.26 20.19
C SER A 57 -4.89 52.33 20.59
N CYS A 58 -3.89 52.30 19.71
CA CYS A 58 -2.55 51.75 19.91
C CYS A 58 -1.51 52.89 19.88
N PRO A 59 -0.39 52.77 20.62
CA PRO A 59 0.89 53.27 20.13
C PRO A 59 2.02 52.22 20.23
N SER A 60 3.02 52.36 19.36
CA SER A 60 4.21 51.49 19.29
C SER A 60 5.27 51.82 20.35
N LEU A 61 6.08 50.83 20.71
CA LEU A 61 7.36 51.03 21.38
C LEU A 61 8.44 50.06 20.86
N THR A 62 9.70 50.48 20.87
CA THR A 62 10.86 49.69 20.44
C THR A 62 11.61 49.16 21.67
N VAL A 63 12.22 47.97 21.55
CA VAL A 63 13.00 47.33 22.63
C VAL A 63 14.44 47.84 22.61
N ASP A 64 14.96 48.21 23.79
CA ASP A 64 16.39 48.45 24.03
C ASP A 64 16.99 47.28 24.84
N ILE A 65 18.29 47.06 24.72
CA ILE A 65 18.99 45.86 25.18
C ILE A 65 20.26 46.27 25.96
N ASN A 66 20.26 46.12 27.29
CA ASN A 66 21.45 45.79 28.12
C ASN A 66 21.19 45.91 29.64
N SER A 67 21.31 44.80 30.41
CA SER A 67 22.14 44.71 31.65
C SER A 67 21.96 43.35 32.37
N PRO A 68 22.91 42.89 33.22
CA PRO A 68 22.93 41.50 33.74
C PRO A 68 23.01 41.35 35.28
N PHE A 69 22.40 40.28 35.84
CA PHE A 69 22.57 39.75 37.21
C PHE A 69 22.14 38.26 37.27
N PRO A 70 22.41 37.45 38.34
CA PRO A 70 23.73 36.91 38.70
C PRO A 70 23.75 35.35 38.83
N LEU A 71 24.88 34.80 39.31
CA LEU A 71 25.16 33.36 39.50
C LEU A 71 24.85 32.84 40.93
N ILE A 72 25.09 31.51 41.15
CA ILE A 72 25.29 30.76 42.43
C ILE A 72 24.03 30.11 43.05
N PRO A 73 24.01 28.80 43.45
CA PRO A 73 24.84 27.67 43.02
C PRO A 73 24.16 26.26 42.92
N ARG A 74 24.75 25.39 42.08
CA ARG A 74 24.93 23.91 42.23
C ARG A 74 23.91 23.07 43.05
N ALA A 75 23.28 22.13 42.35
CA ALA A 75 23.24 20.72 42.77
C ALA A 75 23.94 19.85 41.71
N ARG A 76 24.64 18.77 42.12
CA ARG A 76 25.29 17.82 41.21
C ARG A 76 24.46 16.55 41.11
N ASN A 77 24.16 16.10 39.87
CA ASN A 77 24.33 14.71 39.40
C ASN A 77 23.61 14.49 38.05
N MET A 78 24.35 14.48 36.94
CA MET A 78 24.07 13.65 35.75
C MET A 78 25.23 13.75 34.75
N ILE A 79 26.22 12.87 34.89
CA ILE A 79 27.20 12.58 33.83
C ILE A 79 26.98 11.12 33.42
N TYR A 80 26.01 10.87 32.54
CA TYR A 80 25.92 9.66 31.72
C TYR A 80 24.83 9.82 30.65
N PHE A 81 25.15 10.46 29.52
CA PHE A 81 24.46 10.28 28.22
C PHE A 81 25.26 10.96 27.09
N GLN A 82 26.39 10.36 26.71
CA GLN A 82 26.83 10.45 25.31
C GLN A 82 26.08 9.39 24.49
N GLN A 83 25.95 9.63 23.18
CA GLN A 83 25.39 8.71 22.18
C GLN A 83 23.91 8.29 22.39
N LYS A 84 22.99 9.20 22.03
CA LYS A 84 21.93 8.89 21.04
C LYS A 84 21.33 10.19 20.50
N ARG A 85 21.46 10.42 19.18
CA ARG A 85 20.70 11.46 18.46
C ARG A 85 19.31 10.90 18.13
N VAL A 86 18.35 11.09 19.04
CA VAL A 86 16.93 10.90 18.71
C VAL A 86 16.54 11.95 17.68
N GLN A 87 15.97 11.51 16.56
CA GLN A 87 15.52 12.43 15.51
C GLN A 87 14.16 13.04 15.90
N PRO A 88 13.87 14.33 15.57
CA PRO A 88 12.57 14.95 15.89
C PRO A 88 11.34 14.16 15.39
N VAL A 89 11.52 13.37 14.33
CA VAL A 89 10.52 12.49 13.74
C VAL A 89 9.98 11.43 14.73
N GLU A 90 10.82 10.86 15.61
CA GLU A 90 10.37 9.84 16.58
C GLU A 90 9.36 10.42 17.61
N VAL A 91 9.53 11.69 17.98
CA VAL A 91 8.61 12.37 18.89
C VAL A 91 7.27 12.64 18.19
N PHE A 92 7.32 13.08 16.93
CA PHE A 92 6.13 13.40 16.14
C PHE A 92 5.24 12.15 15.92
N TYR A 93 5.84 10.99 15.63
CA TYR A 93 5.09 9.73 15.53
C TYR A 93 4.48 9.31 16.88
N LYS A 94 5.23 9.37 17.99
CA LYS A 94 4.68 8.99 19.31
C LYS A 94 3.54 9.91 19.77
N ILE A 95 3.57 11.20 19.42
CA ILE A 95 2.45 12.12 19.67
C ILE A 95 1.23 11.73 18.83
N ARG A 96 1.41 11.45 17.53
CA ARG A 96 0.32 10.99 16.65
C ARG A 96 -0.35 9.70 17.15
N GLU A 97 0.45 8.70 17.51
CA GLU A 97 -0.03 7.45 18.12
C GLU A 97 -0.84 7.72 19.41
N SER A 98 -0.31 8.56 20.31
CA SER A 98 -0.95 8.89 21.59
C SER A 98 -2.28 9.65 21.42
N ILE A 99 -2.40 10.49 20.39
CA ILE A 99 -3.65 11.20 20.06
C ILE A 99 -4.68 10.21 19.52
N MET A 100 -4.30 9.36 18.56
CA MET A 100 -5.21 8.34 18.00
C MET A 100 -5.73 7.37 19.08
N TYR A 101 -4.90 7.04 20.08
CA TYR A 101 -5.29 6.15 21.18
C TYR A 101 -6.29 6.77 22.18
N ARG A 102 -6.38 8.10 22.29
CA ARG A 102 -7.26 8.78 23.28
C ARG A 102 -8.65 9.16 22.75
N PHE A 103 -8.90 9.05 21.46
CA PHE A 103 -10.23 9.28 20.87
C PHE A 103 -11.10 8.02 20.73
N TRP A 104 -10.74 6.94 21.43
CA TRP A 104 -11.56 5.72 21.57
C TRP A 104 -11.92 5.44 23.04
N ASP A 105 -12.57 6.41 23.69
CA ASP A 105 -13.30 6.22 24.94
C ASP A 105 -14.68 6.88 24.85
N GLU A 106 -15.69 6.28 25.47
CA GLU A 106 -17.08 6.72 25.38
C GLU A 106 -17.33 7.86 26.39
N ARG A 107 -17.49 9.11 25.89
CA ARG A 107 -18.31 10.25 26.44
C ARG A 107 -17.81 11.66 26.03
N TYR A 108 -17.64 11.95 24.74
CA TYR A 108 -17.64 13.36 24.27
C TYR A 108 -18.34 13.48 22.92
N SER A 109 -19.26 14.45 22.83
CA SER A 109 -20.16 14.65 21.68
C SER A 109 -20.10 16.07 21.10
N ASP A 110 -18.91 16.68 21.09
CA ASP A 110 -18.64 17.92 20.35
C ASP A 110 -17.27 17.81 19.66
N SER A 111 -17.29 17.85 18.33
CA SER A 111 -16.11 17.69 17.47
C SER A 111 -15.20 18.93 17.43
N SER A 112 -15.69 20.08 17.91
CA SER A 112 -15.11 21.39 17.63
C SER A 112 -13.78 21.64 18.35
N ALA A 113 -13.72 21.32 19.65
CA ALA A 113 -12.55 21.58 20.49
C ALA A 113 -11.33 20.73 20.10
N ALA A 114 -11.55 19.48 19.69
CA ALA A 114 -10.47 18.57 19.28
C ALA A 114 -9.71 19.07 18.03
N ILE A 115 -10.44 19.63 17.05
CA ILE A 115 -9.87 20.15 15.80
C ILE A 115 -9.05 21.41 16.05
N LEU A 116 -9.52 22.30 16.94
CA LEU A 116 -8.78 23.51 17.34
C LEU A 116 -7.46 23.16 18.02
N LEU A 117 -7.48 22.26 19.01
CA LEU A 117 -6.29 21.86 19.76
C LEU A 117 -5.22 21.23 18.85
N ILE A 118 -5.62 20.32 17.94
CA ILE A 118 -4.71 19.68 16.99
C ILE A 118 -4.09 20.70 16.01
N THR A 119 -4.88 21.66 15.52
CA THR A 119 -4.39 22.71 14.62
C THR A 119 -3.36 23.62 15.30
N SER A 120 -3.60 24.04 16.54
CA SER A 120 -2.66 24.87 17.31
C SER A 120 -1.31 24.19 17.55
N ILE A 121 -1.31 22.88 17.82
CA ILE A 121 -0.07 22.08 17.98
C ILE A 121 0.73 22.02 16.67
N ILE A 122 0.06 21.86 15.52
CA ILE A 122 0.71 21.86 14.20
C ILE A 122 1.35 23.23 13.91
N GLN A 123 0.65 24.32 14.21
CA GLN A 123 1.15 25.68 13.96
C GLN A 123 2.36 26.04 14.82
N ALA A 124 2.39 25.61 16.10
CA ALA A 124 3.54 25.79 16.98
C ALA A 124 4.81 25.08 16.45
N ILE A 125 4.65 23.87 15.89
CA ILE A 125 5.76 23.09 15.31
C ILE A 125 6.26 23.72 14.00
N ALA A 126 5.40 24.38 13.21
CA ALA A 126 5.84 25.13 12.04
C ALA A 126 6.75 26.31 12.42
N ASN A 127 6.38 27.09 13.44
CA ASN A 127 7.14 28.26 13.88
C ASN A 127 8.53 27.93 14.45
N LEU A 128 8.72 26.74 15.03
CA LEU A 128 10.04 26.28 15.49
C LEU A 128 11.03 25.96 14.36
N ASN A 129 10.55 25.77 13.12
CA ASN A 129 11.38 25.38 11.97
C ASN A 129 11.83 26.55 11.08
N SER A 130 11.30 27.76 11.25
CA SER A 130 11.64 28.93 10.40
C SER A 130 12.89 29.70 10.86
N VAL A 131 13.33 29.50 12.11
CA VAL A 131 14.42 30.27 12.75
C VAL A 131 15.83 29.80 12.36
N THR A 132 15.96 28.64 11.69
CA THR A 132 17.24 27.94 11.52
C THR A 132 17.92 28.08 10.15
N ASN A 133 17.32 28.77 9.17
CA ASN A 133 17.80 28.79 7.78
C ASN A 133 17.94 30.19 7.15
N THR A 134 18.76 31.06 7.76
CA THR A 134 19.24 32.31 7.13
C THR A 134 20.71 32.58 7.43
N ASN A 135 21.62 31.91 6.71
CA ASN A 135 22.98 32.41 6.42
C ASN A 135 23.73 31.54 5.38
N ILE A 136 24.86 32.08 4.88
CA ILE A 136 25.88 31.46 3.99
C ILE A 136 25.74 31.73 2.47
N MET A 137 26.37 32.86 2.09
CA MET A 137 27.23 33.10 0.92
C MET A 137 26.66 33.23 -0.50
N ALA A 138 27.47 33.88 -1.36
CA ALA A 138 27.08 34.48 -2.63
C ALA A 138 28.19 34.36 -3.70
N SER A 139 27.78 34.54 -4.97
CA SER A 139 28.56 35.04 -6.12
C SER A 139 30.00 34.54 -6.39
N THR A 140 30.21 33.93 -7.56
CA THR A 140 31.21 34.41 -8.55
C THR A 140 30.99 33.78 -9.93
N THR A 141 31.25 34.55 -11.00
CA THR A 141 31.16 34.15 -12.42
C THR A 141 32.24 34.94 -13.25
N PRO A 142 32.33 34.90 -14.60
CA PRO A 142 33.26 34.00 -15.30
C PRO A 142 34.14 34.66 -16.42
N VAL A 143 35.13 33.94 -16.98
CA VAL A 143 35.83 34.30 -18.25
C VAL A 143 36.19 33.03 -19.07
N PRO A 144 36.12 33.00 -20.43
CA PRO A 144 36.32 31.79 -21.26
C PRO A 144 37.39 31.91 -22.41
N ALA A 145 37.36 30.95 -23.35
CA ALA A 145 38.07 30.84 -24.67
C ALA A 145 39.52 30.28 -24.64
N SER A 146 40.12 29.73 -25.71
CA SER A 146 39.75 29.68 -27.16
C SER A 146 40.06 28.31 -27.86
N SER A 147 40.43 28.24 -29.16
CA SER A 147 40.07 27.14 -30.11
C SER A 147 41.16 26.69 -31.14
N PHE A 148 40.76 25.95 -32.20
CA PHE A 148 41.53 25.33 -33.33
C PHE A 148 42.22 23.96 -33.01
N ILE A 149 42.53 22.99 -33.92
CA ILE A 149 42.82 22.87 -35.38
C ILE A 149 42.22 21.53 -35.93
N ILE A 150 41.31 21.47 -36.93
CA ILE A 150 41.44 21.26 -38.41
C ILE A 150 41.84 19.82 -38.95
N ASN A 151 40.96 19.26 -39.81
CA ASN A 151 41.11 18.24 -40.90
C ASN A 151 41.65 16.80 -40.67
N LYS A 152 40.87 15.80 -41.13
CA LYS A 152 41.01 15.22 -42.51
C LYS A 152 39.86 14.29 -42.96
N GLN A 153 39.66 14.21 -44.28
CA GLN A 153 38.93 13.15 -45.03
C GLN A 153 39.83 11.89 -45.16
N LYS A 154 39.43 10.70 -45.65
CA LYS A 154 38.29 10.16 -46.44
C LYS A 154 38.12 8.65 -46.01
N ASP A 155 37.43 7.68 -46.61
CA ASP A 155 36.72 7.49 -47.90
C ASP A 155 35.64 6.38 -47.81
N LEU A 156 35.05 5.95 -48.94
CA LEU A 156 34.05 4.87 -49.05
C LEU A 156 34.59 3.56 -49.67
N GLY A 157 33.92 2.43 -49.39
CA GLY A 157 34.07 1.16 -50.10
C GLY A 157 32.88 0.21 -49.90
N LEU A 158 32.26 -0.25 -51.00
CA LEU A 158 31.19 -1.26 -50.99
C LEU A 158 31.66 -2.58 -51.64
N SER A 159 31.18 -3.71 -51.13
CA SER A 159 30.85 -4.90 -51.94
C SER A 159 29.82 -5.79 -51.22
N ARG A 160 29.31 -6.82 -51.90
CA ARG A 160 28.08 -7.56 -51.54
C ARG A 160 28.31 -9.05 -51.25
N LEU A 161 27.42 -9.60 -50.41
CA LEU A 161 26.81 -10.95 -50.46
C LEU A 161 27.56 -12.11 -51.13
N SER A 162 27.78 -13.19 -50.36
CA SER A 162 27.23 -14.50 -50.69
C SER A 162 27.19 -15.45 -49.47
N SER A 163 26.25 -16.38 -49.47
CA SER A 163 26.25 -17.61 -48.66
C SER A 163 26.44 -18.81 -49.60
N PRO A 164 26.80 -20.01 -49.11
CA PRO A 164 25.74 -20.95 -48.73
C PRO A 164 26.08 -21.95 -47.59
N SER A 165 25.06 -22.65 -47.13
CA SER A 165 25.12 -23.92 -46.38
C SER A 165 25.30 -25.12 -47.37
N PRO A 166 25.18 -26.42 -47.01
CA PRO A 166 25.03 -27.06 -45.70
C PRO A 166 25.91 -28.32 -45.49
N SER A 167 25.81 -28.95 -44.31
CA SER A 167 25.76 -30.43 -44.18
C SER A 167 25.37 -30.84 -42.74
N VAL A 168 24.75 -32.00 -42.60
CA VAL A 168 24.26 -32.54 -41.31
C VAL A 168 24.88 -33.92 -41.08
N TYR A 169 25.46 -34.14 -39.90
CA TYR A 169 25.87 -35.46 -39.42
C TYR A 169 25.26 -35.70 -38.04
N VAL A 170 24.57 -36.84 -37.87
CA VAL A 170 23.91 -37.23 -36.62
C VAL A 170 24.74 -38.29 -35.91
N LEU A 171 25.28 -37.95 -34.74
CA LEU A 171 25.92 -38.91 -33.83
C LEU A 171 25.14 -38.98 -32.51
N LYS A 172 24.58 -40.17 -32.20
CA LYS A 172 23.94 -40.43 -30.92
C LYS A 172 25.00 -40.62 -29.83
N CYS A 173 24.97 -39.79 -28.80
CA CYS A 173 25.73 -40.01 -27.56
C CYS A 173 24.79 -39.87 -26.36
N LYS A 174 24.80 -40.84 -25.43
CA LYS A 174 24.07 -40.74 -24.16
C LYS A 174 24.85 -39.85 -23.20
N LYS A 175 24.25 -38.75 -22.72
CA LYS A 175 24.70 -38.02 -21.52
C LYS A 175 23.51 -37.66 -20.63
N SER A 176 23.75 -37.66 -19.32
CA SER A 176 22.83 -37.10 -18.33
C SER A 176 22.65 -35.60 -18.58
N ILE A 177 21.40 -35.12 -18.48
CA ILE A 177 21.06 -33.70 -18.62
C ILE A 177 20.76 -33.15 -17.22
N PHE A 178 21.77 -32.52 -16.62
CA PHE A 178 21.51 -31.51 -15.59
C PHE A 178 20.75 -30.35 -16.26
N LYS A 179 19.58 -29.98 -15.74
CA LYS A 179 18.83 -28.78 -16.18
C LYS A 179 19.52 -27.50 -15.70
N ARG A 180 20.69 -27.20 -16.26
CA ARG A 180 21.35 -25.90 -16.08
C ARG A 180 20.57 -24.85 -16.90
N ILE A 181 19.63 -24.16 -16.26
CA ILE A 181 18.93 -23.03 -16.88
C ILE A 181 19.96 -21.90 -17.06
N VAL A 182 20.42 -21.72 -18.29
CA VAL A 182 21.28 -20.59 -18.66
C VAL A 182 20.37 -19.37 -18.84
N ALA A 183 20.74 -18.25 -18.23
CA ALA A 183 19.98 -17.00 -18.34
C ALA A 183 19.79 -16.59 -19.81
N VAL A 184 18.57 -16.18 -20.16
CA VAL A 184 18.23 -15.76 -21.52
C VAL A 184 18.88 -14.41 -21.80
N VAL A 185 19.89 -14.42 -22.66
CA VAL A 185 20.52 -13.20 -23.18
C VAL A 185 19.52 -12.45 -24.05
N SER A 186 19.32 -11.16 -23.78
CA SER A 186 18.43 -10.30 -24.56
C SER A 186 18.79 -10.27 -26.05
N PRO A 187 17.83 -10.22 -26.98
CA PRO A 187 18.13 -10.07 -28.40
C PRO A 187 18.89 -8.77 -28.68
N GLN A 188 19.99 -8.84 -29.42
CA GLN A 188 20.66 -7.64 -29.95
C GLN A 188 19.76 -6.98 -30.99
N GLN A 189 19.19 -5.82 -30.66
CA GLN A 189 18.54 -4.95 -31.63
C GLN A 189 19.60 -4.26 -32.51
N SER A 190 19.30 -4.10 -33.79
CA SER A 190 20.15 -3.36 -34.73
C SER A 190 20.02 -1.85 -34.52
N GLU A 191 21.11 -1.17 -34.19
CA GLU A 191 21.10 0.27 -33.96
C GLU A 191 20.66 1.07 -35.19
N ARG A 192 19.62 1.89 -35.04
CA ARG A 192 19.50 3.16 -35.79
C ARG A 192 19.92 4.30 -34.87
N LYS A 193 21.07 4.92 -35.17
CA LYS A 193 21.54 6.10 -34.43
C LYS A 193 20.64 7.31 -34.72
N PRO A 194 20.01 7.94 -33.71
CA PRO A 194 19.32 9.21 -33.89
C PRO A 194 20.30 10.33 -34.23
N ALA A 195 19.86 11.36 -34.95
CA ALA A 195 20.69 12.52 -35.27
C ALA A 195 21.02 13.32 -34.00
N THR A 196 22.30 13.63 -33.80
CA THR A 196 22.79 14.33 -32.59
C THR A 196 22.65 15.84 -32.72
N THR A 197 21.52 16.38 -32.28
CA THR A 197 21.32 17.82 -32.03
C THR A 197 20.71 18.04 -30.65
N GLY A 198 21.47 18.67 -29.73
CA GLY A 198 20.99 18.98 -28.38
C GLY A 198 21.04 17.80 -27.41
N SER A 199 22.21 17.54 -26.80
CA SER A 199 22.30 16.62 -25.67
C SER A 199 21.74 17.28 -24.40
N VAL A 200 20.42 17.24 -24.25
CA VAL A 200 19.81 17.30 -22.93
C VAL A 200 20.19 15.99 -22.24
N VAL A 201 20.93 16.06 -21.14
CA VAL A 201 21.21 14.90 -20.30
C VAL A 201 19.89 14.42 -19.70
N LYS A 202 19.29 13.40 -20.32
CA LYS A 202 18.16 12.69 -19.71
C LYS A 202 18.66 12.06 -18.42
N ASN A 203 18.14 12.52 -17.28
CA ASN A 203 18.36 11.81 -16.03
C ASN A 203 17.62 10.48 -16.14
N ALA A 204 18.38 9.39 -16.01
CA ALA A 204 17.85 8.03 -16.07
C ALA A 204 16.85 7.79 -14.93
N MET A 205 15.64 7.36 -15.29
CA MET A 205 14.50 7.24 -14.38
C MET A 205 14.21 5.77 -14.03
N THR A 206 13.85 5.54 -12.77
CA THR A 206 13.26 4.29 -12.28
C THR A 206 11.88 4.04 -12.91
N THR A 207 11.38 2.80 -12.80
CA THR A 207 10.03 2.42 -13.28
C THR A 207 8.96 3.34 -12.69
N THR A 208 9.01 3.66 -11.39
CA THR A 208 8.04 4.55 -10.74
C THR A 208 8.12 5.98 -11.27
N GLU A 209 9.31 6.56 -11.42
CA GLU A 209 9.47 7.91 -11.98
C GLU A 209 8.95 7.99 -13.42
N LYS A 210 9.21 6.97 -14.25
CA LYS A 210 8.69 6.91 -15.63
C LYS A 210 7.17 6.78 -15.70
N ILE A 211 6.56 5.94 -14.85
CA ILE A 211 5.09 5.80 -14.79
C ILE A 211 4.45 7.14 -14.41
N LEU A 212 4.96 7.78 -13.36
CA LEU A 212 4.47 9.08 -12.90
C LEU A 212 4.75 10.20 -13.92
N ALA A 213 5.86 10.14 -14.66
CA ALA A 213 6.18 11.09 -15.73
C ALA A 213 5.20 10.96 -16.91
N ARG A 214 4.94 9.74 -17.38
CA ARG A 214 3.92 9.45 -18.40
C ARG A 214 2.53 9.89 -17.95
N ALA A 215 2.14 9.55 -16.72
CA ALA A 215 0.83 9.89 -16.17
C ALA A 215 0.66 11.39 -15.85
N SER A 216 1.74 12.17 -15.73
CA SER A 216 1.71 13.63 -15.55
C SER A 216 2.10 14.42 -16.80
N GLU A 217 2.14 13.76 -17.96
CA GLU A 217 2.46 14.35 -19.28
C GLU A 217 3.83 15.07 -19.31
N LYS A 218 4.75 14.69 -18.41
CA LYS A 218 6.09 15.24 -18.26
C LYS A 218 7.15 14.36 -18.95
N PRO A 219 8.20 14.94 -19.56
CA PRO A 219 9.27 14.16 -20.21
C PRO A 219 10.24 13.49 -19.23
N GLN A 220 10.28 13.95 -17.97
CA GLN A 220 11.18 13.48 -16.93
C GLN A 220 10.64 13.87 -15.54
N LEU A 221 10.98 13.09 -14.50
CA LEU A 221 10.77 13.40 -13.10
C LEU A 221 11.98 13.00 -12.24
N GLY A 222 12.08 13.58 -11.05
CA GLY A 222 12.94 13.08 -9.96
C GLY A 222 12.21 12.99 -8.61
N PRO A 223 12.82 12.34 -7.60
CA PRO A 223 12.18 12.13 -6.30
C PRO A 223 11.92 13.44 -5.57
N GLY A 224 10.74 13.55 -4.95
CA GLY A 224 10.33 14.71 -4.18
C GLY A 224 9.59 15.80 -4.96
N GLU A 225 9.52 15.73 -6.29
CA GLU A 225 8.59 16.56 -7.07
C GLU A 225 7.13 16.25 -6.71
N ASN A 226 6.28 17.28 -6.73
CA ASN A 226 4.83 17.11 -6.69
C ASN A 226 4.28 17.19 -8.13
N VAL A 227 3.38 16.26 -8.49
CA VAL A 227 2.81 16.12 -9.83
C VAL A 227 1.32 15.80 -9.79
N TRP A 228 0.54 16.46 -10.65
CA TRP A 228 -0.79 15.99 -11.00
C TRP A 228 -0.65 14.81 -11.93
N VAL A 229 -1.11 13.62 -11.50
CA VAL A 229 -1.18 12.44 -12.36
C VAL A 229 -2.60 12.21 -12.85
N ASN A 230 -2.73 11.77 -14.09
CA ASN A 230 -3.91 11.06 -14.58
C ASN A 230 -4.00 9.70 -13.89
N VAL A 231 -5.22 9.27 -13.55
CA VAL A 231 -5.49 7.98 -12.89
C VAL A 231 -6.09 7.00 -13.91
N ASP A 232 -5.53 5.79 -13.97
CA ASP A 232 -5.98 4.77 -14.91
C ASP A 232 -7.09 3.90 -14.34
N ILE A 233 -7.04 3.60 -13.04
CA ILE A 233 -8.08 2.90 -12.29
C ILE A 233 -8.18 3.49 -10.87
N LEU A 234 -9.41 3.73 -10.38
CA LEU A 234 -9.71 3.91 -8.96
C LEU A 234 -10.50 2.69 -8.45
N MET A 235 -9.96 1.99 -7.46
CA MET A 235 -10.65 0.89 -6.78
C MET A 235 -11.23 1.33 -5.42
N THR A 236 -12.49 0.99 -5.16
CA THR A 236 -13.07 1.11 -3.80
C THR A 236 -13.98 -0.07 -3.44
N HIS A 237 -14.37 -0.12 -2.17
CA HIS A 237 -15.00 -1.26 -1.50
C HIS A 237 -15.94 -0.79 -0.38
N ASP A 238 -16.69 -1.71 0.20
CA ASP A 238 -17.79 -1.51 1.16
C ASP A 238 -17.42 -0.77 2.45
N VAL A 239 -16.14 -0.69 2.83
CA VAL A 239 -15.70 0.08 4.00
C VAL A 239 -15.57 1.58 3.69
N CYS A 240 -15.04 1.93 2.51
CA CYS A 240 -14.54 3.28 2.20
C CYS A 240 -15.27 3.97 1.04
N GLY A 241 -15.97 3.21 0.20
CA GLY A 241 -16.81 3.73 -0.89
C GLY A 241 -17.84 4.76 -0.41
N PRO A 242 -18.67 4.48 0.63
CA PRO A 242 -19.71 5.42 1.07
C PRO A 242 -19.17 6.79 1.48
N GLY A 243 -18.02 6.82 2.17
CA GLY A 243 -17.35 8.08 2.54
C GLY A 243 -16.77 8.82 1.33
N SER A 244 -16.23 8.09 0.35
CA SER A 244 -15.69 8.66 -0.89
C SER A 244 -16.80 9.24 -1.77
N PHE A 245 -17.93 8.54 -1.88
CA PHE A 245 -19.11 8.97 -2.63
C PHE A 245 -19.76 10.20 -1.98
N ALA A 246 -19.90 10.22 -0.65
CA ALA A 246 -20.43 11.37 0.08
C ALA A 246 -19.56 12.62 -0.09
N ILE A 247 -18.23 12.49 -0.11
CA ILE A 247 -17.33 13.61 -0.39
C ILE A 247 -17.46 14.06 -1.85
N PHE A 248 -17.45 13.13 -2.81
CA PHE A 248 -17.67 13.45 -4.23
C PHE A 248 -18.97 14.25 -4.46
N LYS A 249 -20.10 13.78 -3.91
CA LYS A 249 -21.40 14.47 -4.00
C LYS A 249 -21.39 15.85 -3.33
N ARG A 250 -20.69 16.00 -2.19
CA ARG A 250 -20.57 17.27 -1.47
C ARG A 250 -19.74 18.32 -2.23
N GLU A 251 -18.59 17.93 -2.79
CA GLU A 251 -17.66 18.88 -3.44
C GLU A 251 -18.01 19.16 -4.91
N PHE A 252 -18.54 18.18 -5.65
CA PHE A 252 -18.88 18.31 -7.08
C PHE A 252 -20.39 18.53 -7.34
N GLY A 253 -21.23 18.32 -6.31
CA GLY A 253 -22.68 18.51 -6.36
C GLY A 253 -23.47 17.22 -6.61
N GLU A 254 -24.73 17.21 -6.18
CA GLU A 254 -25.54 15.97 -6.12
C GLU A 254 -25.76 15.31 -7.50
N ASN A 255 -25.84 16.11 -8.56
CA ASN A 255 -26.03 15.63 -9.94
C ASN A 255 -24.70 15.39 -10.69
N ALA A 256 -23.55 15.46 -10.02
CA ALA A 256 -22.26 15.22 -10.64
C ALA A 256 -22.14 13.79 -11.17
N LYS A 257 -21.37 13.62 -12.25
CA LYS A 257 -20.99 12.30 -12.78
C LYS A 257 -19.51 12.05 -12.60
N VAL A 258 -19.16 10.80 -12.31
CA VAL A 258 -17.77 10.37 -12.17
C VAL A 258 -16.99 10.63 -13.47
N TRP A 259 -15.69 10.91 -13.36
CA TRP A 259 -14.87 11.32 -14.50
C TRP A 259 -14.86 10.30 -15.65
N ASP A 260 -14.90 9.00 -15.30
CA ASP A 260 -14.92 7.88 -16.23
C ASP A 260 -15.54 6.66 -15.52
N HIS A 261 -16.75 6.27 -15.95
CA HIS A 261 -17.51 5.15 -15.36
C HIS A 261 -16.96 3.76 -15.71
N GLU A 262 -15.96 3.67 -16.61
CA GLU A 262 -15.21 2.46 -16.91
C GLU A 262 -13.90 2.35 -16.11
N LYS A 263 -13.40 3.45 -15.51
CA LYS A 263 -12.19 3.46 -14.68
C LYS A 263 -12.43 3.40 -13.17
N VAL A 264 -13.70 3.48 -12.74
CA VAL A 264 -14.11 3.22 -11.36
C VAL A 264 -14.43 1.74 -11.19
N VAL A 265 -13.72 1.08 -10.27
CA VAL A 265 -13.92 -0.33 -9.92
C VAL A 265 -14.44 -0.42 -8.49
N VAL A 266 -15.57 -1.11 -8.29
CA VAL A 266 -16.22 -1.22 -6.97
C VAL A 266 -16.41 -2.69 -6.61
N ILE A 267 -15.78 -3.13 -5.51
CA ILE A 267 -15.78 -4.54 -5.06
C ILE A 267 -16.16 -4.60 -3.58
N PRO A 268 -17.39 -5.01 -3.22
CA PRO A 268 -17.77 -5.24 -1.82
C PRO A 268 -17.22 -6.60 -1.34
N ASP A 269 -16.22 -6.61 -0.45
CA ASP A 269 -15.48 -7.83 -0.05
C ASP A 269 -15.16 -7.95 1.45
N HIS A 270 -15.40 -6.90 2.24
CA HIS A 270 -15.02 -6.88 3.65
C HIS A 270 -16.12 -7.40 4.58
N TYR A 271 -17.35 -6.95 4.39
CA TYR A 271 -18.48 -7.19 5.29
C TYR A 271 -19.74 -7.73 4.60
N ILE A 272 -19.74 -7.91 3.27
CA ILE A 272 -20.90 -8.34 2.44
C ILE A 272 -21.72 -9.55 2.94
N PHE A 273 -21.17 -10.41 3.82
CA PHE A 273 -21.85 -11.59 4.37
C PHE A 273 -22.07 -11.55 5.89
N THR A 274 -22.13 -10.36 6.52
CA THR A 274 -22.50 -10.19 7.94
C THR A 274 -24.00 -9.99 8.14
N ALA A 275 -24.50 -10.32 9.33
CA ALA A 275 -25.82 -9.91 9.80
C ALA A 275 -25.86 -8.46 10.34
N ASP A 276 -24.71 -7.78 10.48
CA ASP A 276 -24.64 -6.39 10.96
C ASP A 276 -25.30 -5.40 9.98
N LYS A 277 -26.25 -4.61 10.50
CA LYS A 277 -27.06 -3.68 9.71
C LYS A 277 -26.31 -2.41 9.28
N LEU A 278 -25.28 -1.98 10.03
CA LEU A 278 -24.50 -0.79 9.69
C LEU A 278 -23.52 -1.10 8.55
N ALA A 279 -22.96 -2.31 8.57
CA ALA A 279 -22.17 -2.85 7.47
C ALA A 279 -23.00 -3.08 6.19
N ASN A 280 -24.15 -3.75 6.29
CA ASN A 280 -24.98 -4.03 5.11
C ASN A 280 -25.49 -2.76 4.42
N ARG A 281 -25.88 -1.74 5.20
CA ARG A 281 -26.20 -0.39 4.69
C ARG A 281 -25.09 0.21 3.81
N ASN A 282 -23.81 -0.06 4.10
CA ASN A 282 -22.73 0.43 3.25
C ASN A 282 -22.72 -0.26 1.88
N VAL A 283 -23.06 -1.55 1.81
CA VAL A 283 -23.19 -2.30 0.54
C VAL A 283 -24.37 -1.76 -0.27
N ASP A 284 -25.47 -1.37 0.39
CA ASP A 284 -26.61 -0.74 -0.28
C ASP A 284 -26.27 0.64 -0.84
N ILE A 285 -25.50 1.47 -0.11
CA ILE A 285 -24.96 2.74 -0.64
C ILE A 285 -24.04 2.49 -1.86
N LEU A 286 -23.27 1.39 -1.86
CA LEU A 286 -22.49 0.97 -3.04
C LEU A 286 -23.39 0.65 -4.24
N ARG A 287 -24.49 -0.09 -4.03
CA ARG A 287 -25.47 -0.43 -5.08
C ARG A 287 -26.11 0.82 -5.66
N GLU A 288 -26.64 1.69 -4.80
CA GLU A 288 -27.29 2.95 -5.19
C GLU A 288 -26.35 3.83 -6.03
N PHE A 289 -25.12 4.06 -5.56
CA PHE A 289 -24.13 4.85 -6.28
C PHE A 289 -23.74 4.21 -7.62
N CYS A 290 -23.51 2.89 -7.65
CA CYS A 290 -23.09 2.20 -8.87
C CYS A 290 -24.18 2.21 -9.96
N LEU A 291 -25.45 2.09 -9.57
CA LEU A 291 -26.60 2.22 -10.47
C LEU A 291 -26.76 3.66 -10.97
N GLU A 292 -26.73 4.64 -10.07
CA GLU A 292 -26.94 6.06 -10.40
C GLU A 292 -25.82 6.65 -11.27
N GLN A 293 -24.59 6.15 -11.12
CA GLN A 293 -23.40 6.56 -11.89
C GLN A 293 -23.10 5.62 -13.08
N ASN A 294 -23.90 4.58 -13.29
CA ASN A 294 -23.72 3.57 -14.35
C ASN A 294 -22.30 2.93 -14.36
N ILE A 295 -21.78 2.60 -13.16
CA ILE A 295 -20.42 2.07 -12.99
C ILE A 295 -20.30 0.69 -13.64
N LYS A 296 -19.44 0.57 -14.65
CA LYS A 296 -19.29 -0.64 -15.48
C LYS A 296 -18.67 -1.82 -14.69
N HIS A 297 -17.80 -1.51 -13.74
CA HIS A 297 -17.00 -2.49 -13.01
C HIS A 297 -17.43 -2.60 -11.54
N PHE A 298 -18.72 -2.82 -11.32
CA PHE A 298 -19.30 -3.16 -10.02
C PHE A 298 -19.41 -4.69 -9.86
N TYR A 299 -18.78 -5.23 -8.83
CA TYR A 299 -18.53 -6.67 -8.64
C TYR A 299 -19.25 -7.25 -7.40
N ASP A 300 -20.49 -6.84 -7.19
CA ASP A 300 -21.41 -7.34 -6.16
C ASP A 300 -22.11 -8.65 -6.56
N ILE A 301 -22.76 -9.31 -5.60
CA ILE A 301 -23.60 -10.49 -5.80
C ILE A 301 -24.90 -10.15 -6.55
N LYS A 302 -25.24 -10.93 -7.59
CA LYS A 302 -26.52 -10.79 -8.31
C LYS A 302 -27.70 -11.43 -7.59
N ASP A 303 -27.51 -12.63 -7.04
CA ASP A 303 -28.49 -13.26 -6.16
C ASP A 303 -28.30 -12.80 -4.71
N ILE A 304 -29.14 -11.84 -4.29
CA ILE A 304 -29.22 -11.34 -2.91
C ILE A 304 -30.23 -12.10 -2.04
N SER A 305 -30.90 -13.14 -2.54
CA SER A 305 -32.01 -13.81 -1.83
C SER A 305 -31.66 -14.40 -0.46
N ASN A 306 -30.38 -14.71 -0.25
CA ASN A 306 -29.86 -15.36 0.95
C ASN A 306 -28.57 -14.74 1.51
N PHE A 307 -28.05 -13.66 0.89
CA PHE A 307 -26.81 -12.96 1.25
C PHE A 307 -25.60 -13.88 1.49
N LYS A 308 -25.29 -14.75 0.52
CA LYS A 308 -24.07 -15.60 0.50
C LYS A 308 -23.31 -15.42 -0.81
N ALA A 309 -22.06 -15.85 -0.82
CA ALA A 309 -21.26 -15.94 -2.04
C ALA A 309 -21.94 -16.87 -3.06
N ASN A 310 -22.17 -16.34 -4.24
CA ASN A 310 -22.69 -17.03 -5.41
C ASN A 310 -21.57 -17.19 -6.47
N SER A 311 -21.88 -17.73 -7.65
CA SER A 311 -20.87 -18.02 -8.68
C SER A 311 -20.33 -16.78 -9.41
N ASP A 312 -21.02 -15.65 -9.34
CA ASP A 312 -20.62 -14.37 -9.92
C ASP A 312 -19.80 -13.47 -8.98
N TYR A 313 -19.86 -13.70 -7.67
CA TYR A 313 -19.07 -13.00 -6.65
C TYR A 313 -17.56 -13.07 -6.93
N LYS A 314 -16.85 -11.95 -6.74
CA LYS A 314 -15.41 -11.88 -7.03
C LYS A 314 -14.50 -12.07 -5.81
N GLY A 315 -14.96 -11.77 -4.60
CA GLY A 315 -14.14 -11.88 -3.39
C GLY A 315 -13.12 -10.76 -3.22
N VAL A 316 -12.04 -11.05 -2.49
CA VAL A 316 -11.04 -10.11 -1.99
C VAL A 316 -10.56 -9.14 -3.07
N CYS A 317 -10.79 -7.85 -2.84
CA CYS A 317 -10.67 -6.77 -3.82
C CYS A 317 -9.36 -6.84 -4.64
N HIS A 318 -8.20 -6.93 -4.00
CA HIS A 318 -6.90 -6.95 -4.72
C HIS A 318 -6.66 -8.20 -5.59
N ILE A 319 -7.31 -9.33 -5.28
CA ILE A 319 -7.18 -10.56 -6.07
C ILE A 319 -8.23 -10.58 -7.18
N ALA A 320 -9.45 -10.14 -6.90
CA ALA A 320 -10.48 -9.88 -7.89
C ALA A 320 -10.01 -8.87 -8.97
N LEU A 321 -9.42 -7.75 -8.56
CA LEU A 321 -8.88 -6.71 -9.44
C LEU A 321 -7.83 -7.24 -10.44
N ALA A 322 -6.99 -8.19 -9.99
CA ALA A 322 -6.03 -8.89 -10.84
C ALA A 322 -6.70 -9.93 -11.77
N GLN A 323 -7.62 -10.73 -11.23
CA GLN A 323 -8.32 -11.77 -11.99
C GLN A 323 -9.27 -11.21 -13.07
N GLU A 324 -9.83 -10.02 -12.86
CA GLU A 324 -10.70 -9.31 -13.81
C GLU A 324 -9.95 -8.33 -14.73
N GLY A 325 -8.61 -8.37 -14.79
CA GLY A 325 -7.83 -7.66 -15.82
C GLY A 325 -7.59 -6.16 -15.60
N HIS A 326 -7.72 -5.66 -14.36
CA HIS A 326 -7.49 -4.25 -14.02
C HIS A 326 -6.04 -3.91 -13.66
N CYS A 327 -5.23 -4.91 -13.32
CA CYS A 327 -3.81 -4.70 -12.99
C CYS A 327 -2.92 -4.76 -14.25
N ARG A 328 -2.81 -3.66 -15.01
CA ARG A 328 -2.10 -3.62 -16.30
C ARG A 328 -0.76 -2.87 -16.22
N PRO A 329 0.35 -3.43 -16.75
CA PRO A 329 1.69 -2.85 -16.65
C PRO A 329 1.83 -1.38 -17.04
N GLY A 330 2.51 -0.62 -16.17
CA GLY A 330 2.86 0.78 -16.40
C GLY A 330 1.77 1.81 -16.07
N GLU A 331 0.59 1.39 -15.62
CA GLU A 331 -0.50 2.30 -15.22
C GLU A 331 -0.36 2.87 -13.80
N VAL A 332 -1.14 3.92 -13.52
CA VAL A 332 -1.38 4.47 -12.17
C VAL A 332 -2.70 3.95 -11.62
N LEU A 333 -2.63 3.09 -10.61
CA LEU A 333 -3.79 2.49 -9.94
C LEU A 333 -3.90 3.02 -8.50
N LEU A 334 -5.00 3.70 -8.19
CA LEU A 334 -5.29 4.20 -6.85
C LEU A 334 -6.42 3.38 -6.22
N GLY A 335 -6.46 3.32 -4.89
CA GLY A 335 -7.56 2.67 -4.20
C GLY A 335 -7.71 3.05 -2.74
N THR A 336 -8.89 2.81 -2.19
CA THR A 336 -9.22 3.22 -0.81
C THR A 336 -8.73 2.28 0.29
N ASP A 337 -8.05 1.18 -0.07
CA ASP A 337 -7.37 0.31 0.91
C ASP A 337 -5.85 0.50 0.90
N SER A 338 -5.27 0.33 2.09
CA SER A 338 -3.84 0.32 2.36
C SER A 338 -3.03 -0.66 1.49
N HIS A 339 -3.57 -1.83 1.13
CA HIS A 339 -2.87 -2.87 0.39
C HIS A 339 -3.00 -2.76 -1.13
N THR A 340 -3.52 -1.65 -1.68
CA THR A 340 -3.57 -1.41 -3.14
C THR A 340 -2.19 -1.53 -3.82
N CYS A 341 -1.09 -1.34 -3.08
CA CYS A 341 0.28 -1.63 -3.52
C CYS A 341 0.49 -3.06 -4.06
N THR A 342 -0.38 -4.02 -3.73
CA THR A 342 -0.45 -5.38 -4.32
C THR A 342 -0.38 -5.36 -5.85
N ALA A 343 -1.06 -4.41 -6.50
CA ALA A 343 -1.13 -4.33 -7.96
C ALA A 343 0.21 -3.91 -8.62
N GLY A 344 1.15 -3.33 -7.86
CA GLY A 344 2.51 -3.05 -8.34
C GLY A 344 3.32 -4.32 -8.69
N ALA A 345 2.85 -5.51 -8.29
CA ALA A 345 3.33 -6.81 -8.78
C ALA A 345 3.26 -6.95 -10.33
N PHE A 346 2.38 -6.19 -10.98
CA PHE A 346 2.18 -6.15 -12.43
C PHE A 346 3.02 -5.06 -13.12
N GLY A 347 3.92 -4.37 -12.39
CA GLY A 347 4.67 -3.24 -12.93
C GLY A 347 3.89 -1.93 -12.98
N GLN A 348 2.88 -1.77 -12.12
CA GLN A 348 2.12 -0.53 -11.93
C GLN A 348 2.74 0.39 -10.86
N PHE A 349 2.38 1.67 -10.89
CA PHE A 349 2.40 2.48 -9.68
C PHE A 349 1.05 2.31 -8.97
N ALA A 350 1.03 1.56 -7.86
CA ALA A 350 -0.18 1.25 -7.13
C ALA A 350 -0.11 1.71 -5.68
N THR A 351 -1.14 2.41 -5.17
CA THR A 351 -1.09 2.92 -3.79
C THR A 351 -2.45 3.19 -3.16
N GLY A 352 -2.52 2.99 -1.85
CA GLY A 352 -3.66 3.39 -1.02
C GLY A 352 -3.76 4.92 -0.89
N ILE A 353 -4.98 5.44 -0.90
CA ILE A 353 -5.33 6.86 -0.74
C ILE A 353 -6.52 7.02 0.24
N GLY A 354 -6.73 8.23 0.77
CA GLY A 354 -7.85 8.51 1.67
C GLY A 354 -9.19 8.65 0.94
N ILE A 355 -10.31 8.60 1.69
CA ILE A 355 -11.65 8.82 1.11
C ILE A 355 -11.82 10.22 0.50
N THR A 356 -11.10 11.22 1.01
CA THR A 356 -11.07 12.58 0.45
C THR A 356 -10.36 12.61 -0.90
N ASP A 357 -9.20 11.95 -1.01
CA ASP A 357 -8.46 11.81 -2.26
C ASP A 357 -9.31 11.04 -3.29
N ALA A 358 -9.97 9.97 -2.87
CA ALA A 358 -10.85 9.18 -3.73
C ALA A 358 -12.08 9.98 -4.19
N GLY A 359 -12.69 10.79 -3.32
CA GLY A 359 -13.75 11.73 -3.68
C GLY A 359 -13.30 12.77 -4.73
N PHE A 360 -12.06 13.24 -4.63
CA PHE A 360 -11.45 14.14 -5.62
C PHE A 360 -11.13 13.44 -6.94
N VAL A 361 -10.61 12.21 -6.91
CA VAL A 361 -10.35 11.39 -8.11
C VAL A 361 -11.67 11.09 -8.82
N LEU A 362 -12.74 10.72 -8.10
CA LEU A 362 -14.07 10.47 -8.66
C LEU A 362 -14.57 11.64 -9.52
N GLY A 363 -14.30 12.89 -9.13
CA GLY A 363 -14.72 14.07 -9.89
C GLY A 363 -13.72 14.60 -10.94
N THR A 364 -12.48 14.11 -10.99
CA THR A 364 -11.42 14.73 -11.83
C THR A 364 -10.56 13.76 -12.63
N GLY A 365 -10.53 12.47 -12.29
CA GLY A 365 -9.59 11.50 -12.86
C GLY A 365 -8.12 11.79 -12.55
N LYS A 366 -7.84 12.66 -11.58
CA LYS A 366 -6.49 13.14 -11.25
C LYS A 366 -6.23 13.12 -9.75
N LEU A 367 -4.95 13.05 -9.35
CA LEU A 367 -4.52 13.31 -7.98
C LEU A 367 -3.15 13.99 -7.94
N LEU A 368 -2.90 14.82 -6.92
CA LEU A 368 -1.58 15.41 -6.68
C LEU A 368 -0.73 14.41 -5.87
N LEU A 369 0.29 13.83 -6.50
CA LEU A 369 1.20 12.89 -5.86
C LEU A 369 2.61 13.47 -5.74
N LYS A 370 3.31 13.10 -4.67
CA LYS A 370 4.75 13.34 -4.52
C LYS A 370 5.53 12.12 -5.03
N VAL A 371 6.46 12.33 -5.95
CA VAL A 371 7.30 11.27 -6.53
C VAL A 371 8.16 10.63 -5.42
N PRO A 372 8.01 9.34 -5.12
CA PRO A 372 8.78 8.69 -4.06
C PRO A 372 10.18 8.28 -4.55
N PRO A 373 11.22 8.35 -3.70
CA PRO A 373 12.50 7.72 -4.01
C PRO A 373 12.36 6.19 -3.97
N THR A 374 13.00 5.49 -4.90
CA THR A 374 12.95 4.01 -4.96
C THR A 374 14.09 3.36 -4.19
N LEU A 375 13.76 2.43 -3.30
CA LEU A 375 14.70 1.44 -2.74
C LEU A 375 14.69 0.19 -3.64
N ARG A 376 15.85 -0.32 -4.02
CA ARG A 376 15.97 -1.53 -4.85
C ARG A 376 16.28 -2.74 -4.00
N PHE A 377 15.52 -3.80 -4.20
CA PHE A 377 15.75 -5.11 -3.60
C PHE A 377 16.07 -6.08 -4.73
N VAL A 378 17.24 -6.69 -4.70
CA VAL A 378 17.65 -7.74 -5.64
C VAL A 378 17.72 -9.06 -4.88
N ILE A 379 17.10 -10.09 -5.42
CA ILE A 379 17.01 -11.43 -4.83
C ILE A 379 17.64 -12.38 -5.85
N ASP A 380 18.78 -12.95 -5.48
CA ASP A 380 19.63 -13.79 -6.30
C ASP A 380 19.72 -15.21 -5.67
N GLY A 381 19.97 -16.25 -6.47
CA GLY A 381 20.21 -17.63 -5.98
C GLY A 381 19.12 -18.66 -6.34
N GLU A 382 19.32 -19.90 -5.93
CA GLU A 382 18.35 -21.00 -6.10
C GLU A 382 17.46 -21.12 -4.84
N MET A 383 16.15 -21.19 -5.03
CA MET A 383 15.17 -21.25 -3.96
C MET A 383 15.02 -22.69 -3.41
N PRO A 384 15.06 -22.91 -2.08
CA PRO A 384 14.72 -24.20 -1.49
C PRO A 384 13.22 -24.53 -1.56
N ASP A 385 12.87 -25.80 -1.79
CA ASP A 385 11.48 -26.28 -1.96
C ASP A 385 10.54 -26.05 -0.75
N TYR A 386 11.09 -25.77 0.43
CA TYR A 386 10.39 -25.52 1.68
C TYR A 386 9.97 -24.05 1.91
N LEU A 387 10.14 -23.19 0.90
CA LEU A 387 9.80 -21.76 0.91
C LEU A 387 8.61 -21.46 -0.05
N LEU A 388 7.88 -20.35 0.14
CA LEU A 388 6.76 -19.89 -0.72
C LEU A 388 6.90 -18.40 -1.07
N ALA A 389 5.88 -17.75 -1.64
CA ALA A 389 5.82 -16.30 -1.85
C ALA A 389 6.35 -15.42 -0.70
N LYS A 390 5.93 -15.76 0.53
CA LYS A 390 6.28 -15.08 1.78
C LYS A 390 7.76 -15.27 2.17
N ASP A 391 8.44 -16.10 1.39
CA ASP A 391 9.82 -16.54 1.43
C ASP A 391 10.48 -16.57 -0.01
N LEU A 392 9.84 -15.94 -1.02
CA LEU A 392 10.19 -15.66 -2.44
C LEU A 392 10.17 -16.75 -3.57
N ILE A 393 9.07 -16.91 -4.32
CA ILE A 393 9.09 -17.31 -5.76
C ILE A 393 8.28 -16.33 -6.63
N LEU A 394 8.20 -16.53 -7.96
CA LEU A 394 7.83 -15.50 -8.94
C LEU A 394 6.76 -15.90 -9.99
N GLN A 395 5.70 -16.68 -9.69
CA GLN A 395 4.44 -16.52 -10.46
C GLN A 395 3.78 -15.19 -10.03
N MET A 396 2.65 -14.84 -10.65
CA MET A 396 1.98 -13.58 -10.30
C MET A 396 1.37 -13.59 -8.90
N GLU A 397 0.84 -14.72 -8.43
CA GLU A 397 0.27 -14.82 -7.09
C GLU A 397 1.33 -14.54 -6.01
N GLU A 398 2.56 -15.03 -6.18
CA GLU A 398 3.61 -14.78 -5.20
C GLU A 398 4.15 -13.35 -5.26
N ARG A 399 4.29 -12.77 -6.46
CA ARG A 399 4.62 -11.34 -6.64
C ARG A 399 3.61 -10.42 -5.96
N MET A 400 2.32 -10.78 -6.02
CA MET A 400 1.26 -10.05 -5.31
C MET A 400 1.44 -10.10 -3.80
N THR A 401 1.80 -11.25 -3.20
CA THR A 401 2.13 -11.34 -1.76
C THR A 401 3.29 -10.40 -1.38
N LEU A 402 4.34 -10.30 -2.21
CA LEU A 402 5.48 -9.39 -1.97
C LEU A 402 5.02 -7.93 -1.96
N CYS A 403 4.37 -7.49 -3.04
CA CYS A 403 3.97 -6.08 -3.20
C CYS A 403 2.85 -5.67 -2.21
N ASN A 404 2.04 -6.63 -1.73
CA ASN A 404 1.09 -6.42 -0.64
C ASN A 404 1.80 -6.03 0.66
N MET A 405 2.85 -6.77 1.05
CA MET A 405 3.54 -6.55 2.34
C MET A 405 4.35 -5.25 2.40
N VAL A 406 4.61 -4.58 1.28
CA VAL A 406 5.45 -3.35 1.24
C VAL A 406 4.88 -2.20 2.09
N ILE A 407 3.56 -2.09 2.25
CA ILE A 407 2.96 -1.07 3.12
C ILE A 407 3.20 -1.34 4.61
N GLU A 408 3.39 -2.59 5.04
CA GLU A 408 3.74 -2.91 6.44
C GLU A 408 5.19 -2.53 6.77
N ALA A 409 6.05 -2.41 5.74
CA ALA A 409 7.38 -1.79 5.85
C ALA A 409 7.35 -0.26 5.64
N GLY A 410 6.16 0.36 5.59
CA GLY A 410 5.97 1.80 5.37
C GLY A 410 6.18 2.27 3.93
N GLY A 411 6.33 1.36 2.95
CA GLY A 411 6.54 1.70 1.55
C GLY A 411 5.26 2.14 0.84
N LYS A 412 5.34 3.21 0.03
CA LYS A 412 4.19 3.80 -0.68
C LYS A 412 3.64 2.94 -1.83
N ASN A 413 4.50 2.17 -2.48
CA ASN A 413 4.21 1.21 -3.56
C ASN A 413 5.31 0.14 -3.59
N GLY A 414 4.98 -1.09 -3.95
CA GLY A 414 5.95 -2.15 -4.25
C GLY A 414 5.86 -2.52 -5.73
N VAL A 415 6.89 -2.24 -6.54
CA VAL A 415 6.86 -2.50 -7.98
C VAL A 415 7.81 -3.63 -8.38
N ILE A 416 7.29 -4.59 -9.16
CA ILE A 416 8.07 -5.65 -9.81
C ILE A 416 7.94 -5.46 -11.33
N PRO A 417 9.05 -5.42 -12.10
CA PRO A 417 8.97 -5.25 -13.55
C PRO A 417 8.16 -6.37 -14.23
N ALA A 418 7.30 -5.99 -15.18
CA ALA A 418 6.48 -6.94 -15.93
C ALA A 418 7.35 -7.79 -16.89
N ASP A 419 7.13 -9.10 -16.89
CA ASP A 419 7.85 -10.07 -17.73
C ASP A 419 6.88 -11.05 -18.41
N SER A 420 7.40 -12.11 -19.02
CA SER A 420 6.59 -13.16 -19.66
C SER A 420 5.57 -13.83 -18.73
N THR A 421 5.82 -13.90 -17.42
CA THR A 421 4.85 -14.38 -16.43
C THR A 421 3.71 -13.38 -16.25
N THR A 422 4.01 -12.09 -16.18
CA THR A 422 3.00 -11.02 -16.12
C THR A 422 2.14 -10.97 -17.39
N PHE A 423 2.76 -11.02 -18.57
CA PHE A 423 2.04 -11.00 -19.84
C PHE A 423 1.16 -12.24 -20.03
N LYS A 424 1.68 -13.43 -19.73
CA LYS A 424 0.91 -14.69 -19.76
C LYS A 424 -0.27 -14.69 -18.78
N TYR A 425 -0.12 -14.08 -17.61
CA TYR A 425 -1.23 -13.97 -16.66
C TYR A 425 -2.36 -13.07 -17.19
N LEU A 426 -2.04 -12.05 -17.99
CA LEU A 426 -3.02 -11.08 -18.51
C LEU A 426 -3.64 -11.46 -19.85
N GLU A 427 -3.06 -12.43 -20.57
CA GLU A 427 -3.42 -12.86 -21.94
C GLU A 427 -4.91 -13.20 -22.12
N ASP A 428 -5.55 -13.79 -21.09
CA ASP A 428 -6.96 -14.18 -21.06
C ASP A 428 -7.86 -13.21 -20.26
N LYS A 429 -7.30 -12.15 -19.66
CA LYS A 429 -8.01 -11.30 -18.66
C LYS A 429 -8.30 -9.88 -19.12
N THR A 430 -7.55 -9.35 -20.10
CA THR A 430 -7.78 -7.98 -20.57
C THR A 430 -7.49 -7.79 -22.06
N SER A 431 -8.39 -7.07 -22.73
CA SER A 431 -8.23 -6.59 -24.10
C SER A 431 -7.88 -5.09 -24.17
N VAL A 432 -7.78 -4.42 -23.01
CA VAL A 432 -7.40 -3.01 -22.92
C VAL A 432 -5.90 -2.88 -23.23
N PRO A 433 -5.47 -2.09 -24.23
CA PRO A 433 -4.06 -1.90 -24.54
C PRO A 433 -3.29 -1.26 -23.38
N TYR A 434 -2.11 -1.78 -23.08
CA TYR A 434 -1.19 -1.25 -22.06
C TYR A 434 0.26 -1.26 -22.57
N GLU A 435 1.09 -0.38 -22.01
CA GLU A 435 2.52 -0.28 -22.35
C GLU A 435 3.37 -0.45 -21.07
N PRO A 436 4.09 -1.58 -20.91
CA PRO A 436 4.92 -1.85 -19.74
C PRO A 436 6.11 -0.90 -19.63
N VAL A 437 6.46 -0.51 -18.39
CA VAL A 437 7.50 0.50 -18.12
C VAL A 437 8.65 -0.10 -17.32
N TYR A 438 9.88 0.15 -17.78
CA TYR A 438 11.11 -0.37 -17.21
C TYR A 438 12.05 0.75 -16.78
N SER A 439 12.73 0.60 -15.65
CA SER A 439 13.79 1.50 -15.20
C SER A 439 14.88 1.63 -16.28
N ASP A 440 15.43 2.82 -16.46
CA ASP A 440 16.65 3.00 -17.26
C ASP A 440 17.84 2.26 -16.62
N GLU A 441 18.79 1.81 -17.45
CA GLU A 441 19.98 1.08 -17.00
C GLU A 441 20.79 1.87 -15.95
N GLN A 442 20.84 3.19 -16.08
CA GLN A 442 21.56 4.11 -15.20
C GLN A 442 20.65 4.78 -14.15
N ALA A 443 19.45 4.26 -13.93
CA ALA A 443 18.49 4.81 -12.97
C ALA A 443 19.05 4.80 -11.54
N ARG A 444 18.78 5.87 -10.78
CA ARG A 444 19.31 6.05 -9.43
C ARG A 444 18.32 5.54 -8.38
N PHE A 445 18.81 4.66 -7.52
CA PHE A 445 18.07 4.15 -6.36
C PHE A 445 18.62 4.78 -5.08
N LEU A 446 17.76 5.01 -4.08
CA LEU A 446 18.15 5.59 -2.78
C LEU A 446 19.05 4.64 -1.99
N SER A 447 18.79 3.34 -2.08
CA SER A 447 19.63 2.23 -1.63
C SER A 447 19.42 1.04 -2.56
N GLU A 448 20.43 0.18 -2.71
CA GLU A 448 20.28 -1.18 -3.24
C GLU A 448 20.61 -2.19 -2.14
N TYR A 449 19.72 -3.17 -1.93
CA TYR A 449 19.91 -4.30 -1.03
C TYR A 449 19.93 -5.59 -1.83
N ARG A 450 20.80 -6.54 -1.46
CA ARG A 450 20.92 -7.84 -2.12
C ARG A 450 20.73 -8.97 -1.14
N PHE A 451 19.93 -9.96 -1.54
CA PHE A 451 19.58 -11.12 -0.73
C PHE A 451 19.88 -12.40 -1.52
N ASP A 452 20.58 -13.33 -0.88
CA ASP A 452 20.76 -14.69 -1.38
C ASP A 452 19.62 -15.55 -0.84
N ILE A 453 18.72 -15.97 -1.72
CA ILE A 453 17.52 -16.72 -1.35
C ILE A 453 17.84 -18.11 -0.80
N SER A 454 18.96 -18.72 -1.20
CA SER A 454 19.37 -20.04 -0.72
C SER A 454 19.71 -20.07 0.78
N LYS A 455 19.86 -18.88 1.40
CA LYS A 455 20.12 -18.68 2.83
C LYS A 455 18.86 -18.34 3.64
N LEU A 456 17.68 -18.28 3.03
CA LEU A 456 16.44 -18.04 3.77
C LEU A 456 15.94 -19.33 4.43
N GLU A 457 15.41 -19.17 5.64
CA GLU A 457 14.77 -20.23 6.43
C GLU A 457 13.34 -19.79 6.78
N PRO A 458 12.37 -20.71 6.94
CA PRO A 458 10.97 -20.36 7.17
C PRO A 458 10.76 -19.38 8.33
N LEU A 459 10.01 -18.31 8.09
CA LEU A 459 9.85 -17.19 9.02
C LEU A 459 8.47 -17.12 9.67
N VAL A 460 8.43 -16.51 10.84
CA VAL A 460 7.19 -16.12 11.53
C VAL A 460 7.34 -14.70 12.10
N ALA A 461 6.36 -13.83 11.86
CA ALA A 461 6.25 -12.56 12.58
C ALA A 461 5.38 -12.76 13.83
N LYS A 462 6.01 -12.63 15.00
CA LYS A 462 5.40 -12.83 16.32
C LYS A 462 4.48 -11.65 16.69
N PRO A 463 3.51 -11.82 17.60
CA PRO A 463 2.67 -10.72 18.07
C PRO A 463 3.51 -9.55 18.64
N HIS A 464 3.11 -8.28 18.52
CA HIS A 464 1.96 -7.73 17.80
C HIS A 464 2.40 -6.77 16.68
N SER A 465 3.48 -7.12 15.96
CA SER A 465 3.99 -6.35 14.83
C SER A 465 4.44 -7.28 13.68
N PRO A 466 4.19 -6.95 12.40
CA PRO A 466 4.76 -7.67 11.26
C PRO A 466 6.29 -7.68 11.23
N ASP A 467 6.93 -6.71 11.89
CA ASP A 467 8.40 -6.57 11.99
C ASP A 467 9.02 -7.45 13.10
N ASN A 468 8.22 -8.04 14.00
CA ASN A 468 8.71 -8.87 15.11
C ASN A 468 9.09 -10.30 14.65
N ARG A 469 10.01 -10.39 13.69
CA ARG A 469 10.49 -11.61 13.05
C ARG A 469 11.16 -12.59 14.03
N ALA A 470 10.93 -13.87 13.79
CA ALA A 470 11.74 -14.99 14.27
C ALA A 470 11.81 -16.09 13.18
N LEU A 471 12.69 -17.06 13.34
CA LEU A 471 12.63 -18.30 12.55
C LEU A 471 11.52 -19.21 13.09
N ALA A 472 10.86 -19.99 12.24
CA ALA A 472 9.79 -20.90 12.67
C ALA A 472 10.26 -21.87 13.77
N ARG A 473 11.46 -22.44 13.63
CA ARG A 473 12.10 -23.33 14.64
C ARG A 473 12.35 -22.68 16.01
N GLU A 474 12.44 -21.35 16.10
CA GLU A 474 12.66 -20.63 17.35
C GLU A 474 11.35 -20.43 18.14
N CYS A 475 10.21 -20.59 17.47
CA CYS A 475 8.87 -20.48 18.07
C CYS A 475 8.26 -21.85 18.43
N LYS A 476 9.01 -22.95 18.31
CA LYS A 476 8.51 -24.34 18.49
C LYS A 476 7.75 -24.61 19.79
N ASP A 477 8.05 -23.88 20.85
CA ASP A 477 7.45 -24.06 22.17
C ASP A 477 6.14 -23.24 22.34
N VAL A 478 5.79 -22.41 21.35
CA VAL A 478 4.53 -21.66 21.28
C VAL A 478 3.40 -22.60 20.87
N LYS A 479 2.63 -23.06 21.86
CA LYS A 479 1.35 -23.74 21.65
C LYS A 479 0.36 -22.80 20.96
N ILE A 480 -0.44 -23.33 20.03
CA ILE A 480 -1.50 -22.58 19.33
C ILE A 480 -2.89 -23.21 19.55
N ASP A 481 -3.93 -22.41 19.37
CA ASP A 481 -5.34 -22.84 19.52
C ASP A 481 -6.06 -22.99 18.17
N ARG A 482 -5.59 -22.31 17.12
CA ARG A 482 -6.15 -22.37 15.75
C ARG A 482 -5.13 -22.01 14.67
N VAL A 483 -5.43 -22.39 13.42
CA VAL A 483 -4.74 -21.93 12.21
C VAL A 483 -5.73 -21.27 11.24
N TYR A 484 -5.28 -20.25 10.52
CA TYR A 484 -6.06 -19.55 9.48
C TYR A 484 -5.25 -19.43 8.18
N ILE A 485 -5.78 -20.01 7.10
CA ILE A 485 -5.20 -19.93 5.75
C ILE A 485 -6.19 -19.19 4.85
N GLY A 486 -5.90 -17.93 4.55
CA GLY A 486 -6.76 -17.07 3.71
C GLY A 486 -6.22 -15.65 3.49
N SER A 487 -7.10 -14.75 3.06
CA SER A 487 -6.79 -13.33 2.69
C SER A 487 -5.94 -13.16 1.42
N CYS A 488 -5.79 -11.91 0.95
CA CYS A 488 -5.00 -11.54 -0.22
C CYS A 488 -3.55 -12.10 -0.20
N THR A 489 -2.93 -12.15 0.98
CA THR A 489 -1.56 -12.64 1.17
C THR A 489 -1.42 -14.16 1.23
N GLY A 490 -2.51 -14.92 1.47
CA GLY A 490 -2.38 -16.32 1.88
C GLY A 490 -3.60 -17.20 1.65
N GLY A 491 -4.50 -16.81 0.75
CA GLY A 491 -5.71 -17.52 0.34
C GLY A 491 -5.87 -17.61 -1.17
N LYS A 492 -4.77 -17.69 -1.92
CA LYS A 492 -4.74 -17.84 -3.38
C LYS A 492 -4.53 -19.32 -3.77
N THR A 493 -4.62 -19.67 -5.04
CA THR A 493 -4.62 -21.09 -5.48
C THR A 493 -3.28 -21.76 -5.19
N GLU A 494 -2.19 -21.02 -5.33
CA GLU A 494 -0.85 -21.49 -5.02
C GLU A 494 -0.66 -21.69 -3.50
N ASP A 495 -1.29 -20.84 -2.66
CA ASP A 495 -1.23 -20.93 -1.19
C ASP A 495 -1.92 -22.22 -0.66
N PHE A 496 -3.11 -22.56 -1.19
CA PHE A 496 -3.80 -23.79 -0.79
C PHE A 496 -3.10 -25.04 -1.33
N THR A 497 -2.58 -24.99 -2.56
CA THR A 497 -1.78 -26.08 -3.14
C THR A 497 -0.55 -26.35 -2.27
N ALA A 498 0.07 -25.30 -1.74
CA ALA A 498 1.20 -25.40 -0.81
C ALA A 498 0.81 -26.02 0.55
N ALA A 499 -0.27 -25.55 1.18
CA ALA A 499 -0.78 -26.15 2.42
C ALA A 499 -1.13 -27.65 2.24
N ALA A 500 -1.77 -27.99 1.11
CA ALA A 500 -2.13 -29.37 0.78
C ALA A 500 -0.90 -30.28 0.60
N LYS A 501 0.22 -29.80 0.04
CA LYS A 501 1.48 -30.58 -0.02
C LYS A 501 1.97 -31.00 1.36
N VAL A 502 1.96 -30.10 2.35
CA VAL A 502 2.39 -30.39 3.73
C VAL A 502 1.49 -31.43 4.39
N PHE A 503 0.16 -31.29 4.24
CA PHE A 503 -0.78 -32.28 4.77
C PHE A 503 -0.63 -33.65 4.10
N LEU A 504 -0.45 -33.68 2.76
CA LEU A 504 -0.24 -34.90 1.98
C LEU A 504 1.05 -35.63 2.37
N ALA A 505 2.17 -34.91 2.50
CA ALA A 505 3.46 -35.49 2.90
C ALA A 505 3.46 -35.98 4.36
N SER A 506 2.74 -35.29 5.24
CA SER A 506 2.60 -35.66 6.65
C SER A 506 1.74 -36.91 6.87
N GLY A 507 0.62 -37.03 6.13
CA GLY A 507 -0.38 -38.09 6.31
C GLY A 507 -1.13 -38.07 7.65
N LYS A 508 -0.89 -37.07 8.51
CA LYS A 508 -1.49 -36.94 9.85
C LYS A 508 -2.72 -36.02 9.81
N LYS A 509 -3.60 -36.16 10.80
CA LYS A 509 -4.68 -35.21 11.07
C LYS A 509 -4.13 -33.92 11.72
N VAL A 510 -4.80 -32.79 11.48
CA VAL A 510 -4.58 -31.55 12.24
C VAL A 510 -4.99 -31.73 13.71
N LYS A 511 -4.35 -30.99 14.62
CA LYS A 511 -4.65 -31.01 16.07
C LYS A 511 -5.45 -29.80 16.57
N VAL A 512 -5.64 -28.80 15.72
CA VAL A 512 -6.34 -27.54 16.03
C VAL A 512 -7.29 -27.17 14.87
N PRO A 513 -8.41 -26.47 15.13
CA PRO A 513 -9.26 -25.89 14.09
C PRO A 513 -8.42 -25.13 13.06
N THR A 514 -8.67 -25.41 11.79
CA THR A 514 -7.82 -25.01 10.66
C THR A 514 -8.72 -24.43 9.59
N PHE A 515 -8.95 -23.12 9.71
CA PHE A 515 -9.88 -22.35 8.91
C PHE A 515 -9.29 -22.04 7.53
N LEU A 516 -10.05 -22.37 6.47
CA LEU A 516 -9.64 -22.21 5.09
C LEU A 516 -10.57 -21.20 4.39
N VAL A 517 -10.03 -20.06 3.95
CA VAL A 517 -10.82 -18.95 3.37
C VAL A 517 -10.21 -18.50 2.04
N PRO A 518 -10.75 -18.97 0.89
CA PRO A 518 -10.31 -18.53 -0.42
C PRO A 518 -10.44 -17.02 -0.63
N ALA A 519 -9.52 -16.45 -1.40
CA ALA A 519 -9.55 -15.03 -1.72
C ALA A 519 -10.68 -14.71 -2.72
N THR A 520 -10.88 -15.54 -3.75
CA THR A 520 -11.91 -15.31 -4.79
C THR A 520 -12.73 -16.57 -5.05
N GLN A 521 -13.89 -16.40 -5.70
CA GLN A 521 -14.71 -17.54 -6.12
C GLN A 521 -13.99 -18.45 -7.13
N LYS A 522 -13.05 -17.90 -7.93
CA LYS A 522 -12.15 -18.70 -8.77
C LYS A 522 -11.25 -19.60 -7.91
N VAL A 523 -10.60 -19.05 -6.88
CA VAL A 523 -9.74 -19.84 -5.98
C VAL A 523 -10.55 -20.89 -5.21
N TRP A 524 -11.79 -20.57 -4.83
CA TRP A 524 -12.70 -21.56 -4.25
C TRP A 524 -12.97 -22.72 -5.22
N MET A 525 -13.33 -22.43 -6.48
CA MET A 525 -13.49 -23.46 -7.51
C MET A 525 -12.19 -24.26 -7.75
N ASP A 526 -11.04 -23.60 -7.80
CA ASP A 526 -9.72 -24.24 -7.99
C ASP A 526 -9.44 -25.26 -6.86
N VAL A 527 -9.71 -24.90 -5.60
CA VAL A 527 -9.53 -25.77 -4.42
C VAL A 527 -10.34 -27.07 -4.53
N TYR A 528 -11.52 -27.04 -5.16
CA TYR A 528 -12.38 -28.22 -5.38
C TYR A 528 -12.16 -28.94 -6.71
N SER A 529 -11.36 -28.40 -7.65
CA SER A 529 -11.26 -28.94 -9.02
C SER A 529 -9.84 -29.22 -9.53
N ILE A 530 -8.82 -28.52 -9.03
CA ILE A 530 -7.42 -28.71 -9.45
C ILE A 530 -6.76 -29.81 -8.62
N PRO A 531 -6.26 -30.90 -9.22
CA PRO A 531 -5.50 -31.92 -8.52
C PRO A 531 -4.13 -31.40 -8.07
N VAL A 532 -3.77 -31.67 -6.82
CA VAL A 532 -2.45 -31.29 -6.28
C VAL A 532 -1.37 -32.14 -6.94
N PRO A 533 -0.29 -31.57 -7.49
CA PRO A 533 0.80 -32.34 -8.09
C PRO A 533 1.38 -33.40 -7.14
N GLY A 534 1.52 -34.63 -7.61
CA GLY A 534 2.01 -35.77 -6.82
C GLY A 534 0.98 -36.49 -5.93
N SER A 535 -0.25 -35.96 -5.79
CA SER A 535 -1.27 -36.48 -4.86
C SER A 535 -1.99 -37.78 -5.27
N GLY A 536 -1.68 -38.35 -6.44
CA GLY A 536 -2.48 -39.40 -7.06
C GLY A 536 -3.83 -38.93 -7.63
N GLY A 537 -4.02 -37.62 -7.81
CA GLY A 537 -5.24 -37.04 -8.39
C GLY A 537 -6.20 -36.38 -7.40
N LYS A 538 -5.82 -36.28 -6.11
CA LYS A 538 -6.63 -35.60 -5.08
C LYS A 538 -6.57 -34.08 -5.26
N THR A 539 -7.72 -33.43 -5.11
CA THR A 539 -7.83 -31.96 -5.05
C THR A 539 -7.36 -31.43 -3.69
N CYS A 540 -7.17 -30.11 -3.59
CA CYS A 540 -6.86 -29.47 -2.31
C CYS A 540 -7.97 -29.76 -1.27
N SER A 541 -9.25 -29.60 -1.65
CA SER A 541 -10.41 -29.88 -0.78
C SER A 541 -10.40 -31.29 -0.20
N ARG A 542 -10.08 -32.30 -1.02
CA ARG A 542 -10.04 -33.70 -0.57
C ARG A 542 -8.88 -33.96 0.39
N ILE A 543 -7.72 -33.33 0.17
CA ILE A 543 -6.59 -33.42 1.09
C ILE A 543 -6.90 -32.71 2.42
N PHE A 544 -7.63 -31.58 2.39
CA PHE A 544 -8.06 -30.87 3.60
C PHE A 544 -9.08 -31.67 4.43
N GLU A 545 -10.06 -32.31 3.78
CA GLU A 545 -10.99 -33.26 4.41
C GLU A 545 -10.24 -34.45 5.04
N GLU A 546 -9.30 -35.05 4.28
CA GLU A 546 -8.47 -36.15 4.76
C GLU A 546 -7.51 -35.74 5.88
N ALA A 547 -7.07 -34.48 5.94
CA ALA A 547 -6.34 -33.89 7.07
C ALA A 547 -7.24 -33.49 8.26
N GLY A 548 -8.55 -33.38 8.06
CA GLY A 548 -9.50 -32.93 9.09
C GLY A 548 -9.52 -31.43 9.33
N CYS A 549 -9.21 -30.62 8.32
CA CYS A 549 -9.40 -29.17 8.36
C CYS A 549 -10.91 -28.81 8.30
N ASP A 550 -11.24 -27.58 8.65
CA ASP A 550 -12.59 -27.03 8.44
C ASP A 550 -12.88 -26.89 6.93
N THR A 551 -14.14 -27.12 6.54
CA THR A 551 -14.57 -27.00 5.14
C THR A 551 -14.28 -25.59 4.59
N PRO A 552 -13.63 -25.46 3.41
CA PRO A 552 -13.35 -24.16 2.80
C PRO A 552 -14.57 -23.24 2.70
N ALA A 553 -14.47 -22.09 3.36
CA ALA A 553 -15.55 -21.11 3.49
C ALA A 553 -15.84 -20.37 2.18
N SER A 554 -16.94 -19.60 2.18
CA SER A 554 -17.18 -18.58 1.15
C SER A 554 -16.00 -17.61 1.03
N PRO A 555 -15.66 -17.10 -0.17
CA PRO A 555 -14.48 -16.25 -0.34
C PRO A 555 -14.56 -14.92 0.40
N GLY A 556 -13.42 -14.35 0.78
CA GLY A 556 -13.36 -12.99 1.32
C GLY A 556 -12.19 -12.69 2.26
N CYS A 557 -12.17 -11.47 2.81
CA CYS A 557 -11.17 -11.06 3.80
C CYS A 557 -11.40 -11.71 5.18
N SER A 558 -12.67 -11.92 5.55
CA SER A 558 -13.12 -12.53 6.80
C SER A 558 -12.33 -12.04 8.03
N ALA A 559 -11.78 -12.94 8.84
CA ALA A 559 -11.08 -12.58 10.08
C ALA A 559 -9.87 -11.63 9.89
N CYS A 560 -9.33 -11.47 8.68
CA CYS A 560 -8.17 -10.61 8.40
C CYS A 560 -8.37 -9.12 8.76
N MET A 561 -9.62 -8.66 8.88
CA MET A 561 -9.99 -7.28 9.23
C MET A 561 -10.70 -7.14 10.59
N GLY A 562 -10.91 -8.23 11.34
CA GLY A 562 -11.41 -8.17 12.73
C GLY A 562 -12.85 -7.66 12.90
N GLY A 563 -13.67 -7.76 11.84
CA GLY A 563 -15.01 -7.15 11.68
C GLY A 563 -16.10 -7.60 12.67
N PRO A 564 -17.40 -7.50 12.29
CA PRO A 564 -18.53 -7.86 13.15
C PRO A 564 -18.42 -9.27 13.80
N ARG A 565 -19.08 -9.49 14.95
CA ARG A 565 -18.87 -10.67 15.82
C ARG A 565 -19.12 -12.03 15.15
N ASP A 566 -19.92 -12.05 14.09
CA ASP A 566 -20.29 -13.20 13.27
C ASP A 566 -19.31 -13.47 12.10
N THR A 567 -18.33 -12.59 11.85
CA THR A 567 -17.30 -12.76 10.83
C THR A 567 -16.65 -14.13 10.92
N TYR A 568 -16.64 -14.88 9.82
CA TYR A 568 -16.09 -16.24 9.79
C TYR A 568 -14.63 -16.30 10.31
N ALA A 569 -14.35 -17.32 11.13
CA ALA A 569 -13.08 -17.56 11.81
C ALA A 569 -12.57 -16.43 12.75
N ARG A 570 -13.40 -15.43 13.09
CA ARG A 570 -13.06 -14.39 14.06
C ARG A 570 -12.59 -14.97 15.40
N MET A 571 -11.59 -14.35 16.00
CA MET A 571 -11.15 -14.64 17.36
C MET A 571 -12.04 -13.84 18.31
N ASN A 572 -13.14 -14.44 18.78
CA ASN A 572 -14.01 -13.79 19.78
C ASN A 572 -13.42 -13.84 21.19
N GLU A 573 -12.50 -14.78 21.44
CA GLU A 573 -11.83 -15.05 22.72
C GLU A 573 -10.31 -14.82 22.62
N PRO A 574 -9.58 -14.64 23.75
CA PRO A 574 -8.12 -14.53 23.79
C PRO A 574 -7.43 -15.86 23.43
N MET A 575 -7.18 -16.08 22.15
CA MET A 575 -6.53 -17.28 21.60
C MET A 575 -5.20 -16.96 20.91
N VAL A 576 -4.39 -18.00 20.66
CA VAL A 576 -3.19 -17.97 19.83
C VAL A 576 -3.48 -18.56 18.44
N CYS A 577 -3.20 -17.81 17.38
CA CYS A 577 -3.50 -18.15 15.99
C CYS A 577 -2.22 -18.08 15.12
N VAL A 578 -1.95 -19.10 14.31
CA VAL A 578 -1.01 -18.98 13.16
C VAL A 578 -1.82 -18.60 11.92
N SER A 579 -1.44 -17.52 11.24
CA SER A 579 -2.21 -16.93 10.16
C SER A 579 -1.38 -16.64 8.91
N THR A 580 -1.93 -16.92 7.73
CA THR A 580 -1.29 -16.55 6.46
C THR A 580 -1.51 -15.08 6.06
N THR A 581 -2.26 -14.32 6.86
CA THR A 581 -2.53 -12.87 6.68
C THR A 581 -1.28 -11.98 6.83
N ASN A 582 -1.48 -10.66 6.71
CA ASN A 582 -0.44 -9.63 6.70
C ASN A 582 -0.31 -8.78 7.99
N ARG A 583 -1.26 -8.83 8.93
CA ARG A 583 -1.29 -7.97 10.14
C ARG A 583 -1.62 -8.73 11.41
N ASN A 584 -0.86 -8.49 12.48
CA ASN A 584 -0.97 -9.12 13.80
C ASN A 584 -1.10 -8.13 14.98
N PHE A 585 -1.49 -6.88 14.69
CA PHE A 585 -1.76 -5.85 15.70
C PHE A 585 -2.82 -6.32 16.73
N PRO A 586 -2.86 -5.76 17.96
CA PRO A 586 -3.84 -6.16 18.97
C PRO A 586 -5.28 -6.01 18.45
N GLY A 587 -6.12 -7.03 18.64
CA GLY A 587 -7.49 -7.04 18.13
C GLY A 587 -7.67 -7.27 16.63
N ARG A 588 -6.60 -7.42 15.83
CA ARG A 588 -6.69 -7.45 14.36
C ARG A 588 -7.57 -8.58 13.79
N MET A 589 -7.69 -9.71 14.48
CA MET A 589 -8.60 -10.81 14.13
C MET A 589 -9.80 -10.94 15.09
N GLY A 590 -10.01 -9.98 16.00
CA GLY A 590 -11.20 -9.87 16.84
C GLY A 590 -10.95 -9.42 18.27
N HIS A 591 -10.48 -10.33 19.14
CA HIS A 591 -10.25 -10.08 20.57
C HIS A 591 -8.95 -9.30 20.78
N LYS A 592 -8.96 -8.27 21.63
CA LYS A 592 -7.81 -7.35 21.80
C LYS A 592 -6.54 -8.08 22.28
N GLU A 593 -6.70 -9.07 23.15
CA GLU A 593 -5.62 -9.91 23.69
C GLU A 593 -5.27 -11.12 22.80
N GLY A 594 -5.93 -11.27 21.65
CA GLY A 594 -5.64 -12.35 20.70
C GLY A 594 -4.24 -12.23 20.12
N GLN A 595 -3.48 -13.33 20.14
CA GLN A 595 -2.12 -13.40 19.61
C GLN A 595 -2.11 -13.99 18.20
N ILE A 596 -1.48 -13.29 17.26
CA ILE A 596 -1.43 -13.69 15.84
C ILE A 596 0.03 -13.81 15.41
N TYR A 597 0.40 -15.01 14.97
CA TYR A 597 1.72 -15.34 14.43
C TYR A 597 1.60 -15.41 12.89
N LEU A 598 2.19 -14.45 12.17
CA LEU A 598 2.07 -14.39 10.72
C LEU A 598 3.10 -15.31 10.07
N ALA A 599 2.66 -16.26 9.25
CA ALA A 599 3.51 -17.29 8.67
C ALA A 599 3.17 -17.58 7.20
N SER A 600 4.00 -18.34 6.50
CA SER A 600 3.71 -18.84 5.14
C SER A 600 2.71 -20.02 5.19
N PRO A 601 1.96 -20.31 4.10
CA PRO A 601 1.02 -21.44 4.06
C PRO A 601 1.63 -22.80 4.44
N TYR A 602 2.89 -23.06 4.09
CA TYR A 602 3.63 -24.24 4.54
C TYR A 602 3.76 -24.27 6.08
N THR A 603 4.28 -23.19 6.67
CA THR A 603 4.48 -23.05 8.12
C THR A 603 3.14 -23.11 8.89
N ALA A 604 2.07 -22.55 8.31
CA ALA A 604 0.71 -22.64 8.86
C ALA A 604 0.18 -24.09 8.86
N ALA A 605 0.29 -24.81 7.74
CA ALA A 605 -0.11 -26.21 7.64
C ALA A 605 0.72 -27.12 8.56
N ALA A 606 2.04 -26.89 8.65
CA ALA A 606 2.92 -27.59 9.58
C ALA A 606 2.49 -27.38 11.04
N SER A 607 2.15 -26.14 11.40
CA SER A 607 1.68 -25.79 12.75
C SER A 607 0.32 -26.41 13.10
N ALA A 608 -0.58 -26.54 12.11
CA ALA A 608 -1.87 -27.23 12.28
C ALA A 608 -1.69 -28.72 12.63
N LEU A 609 -0.67 -29.38 12.06
CA LEU A 609 -0.36 -30.80 12.29
C LEU A 609 0.27 -31.08 13.66
N THR A 610 0.88 -30.09 14.31
CA THR A 610 1.57 -30.25 15.60
C THR A 610 0.80 -29.68 16.78
N GLY A 611 0.00 -28.62 16.58
CA GLY A 611 -0.60 -27.81 17.65
C GLY A 611 0.35 -26.75 18.23
N TYR A 612 1.48 -26.50 17.58
CA TYR A 612 2.52 -25.54 17.97
C TYR A 612 3.02 -24.79 16.73
N VAL A 613 3.68 -23.65 16.87
CA VAL A 613 4.35 -23.00 15.71
C VAL A 613 5.47 -23.93 15.21
N THR A 614 5.46 -24.35 13.95
CA THR A 614 6.33 -25.45 13.46
C THR A 614 7.04 -25.10 12.16
N ASP A 615 8.31 -25.49 12.05
CA ASP A 615 9.10 -25.34 10.83
C ASP A 615 8.65 -26.36 9.77
N PRO A 616 8.22 -25.92 8.57
CA PRO A 616 7.65 -26.83 7.57
C PRO A 616 8.65 -27.85 7.01
N ARG A 617 9.96 -27.67 7.25
CA ARG A 617 10.99 -28.66 6.93
C ARG A 617 10.82 -29.97 7.70
N GLU A 618 10.04 -30.01 8.77
CA GLU A 618 9.64 -31.26 9.44
C GLU A 618 8.74 -32.17 8.56
N PHE A 619 8.21 -31.66 7.44
CA PHE A 619 7.30 -32.37 6.54
C PHE A 619 7.66 -32.29 5.04
N LEU A 620 8.66 -31.49 4.66
CA LEU A 620 9.02 -31.19 3.25
C LEU A 620 10.48 -31.56 2.91
N GLN A 621 10.99 -32.66 3.47
CA GLN A 621 12.31 -33.24 3.16
C GLN A 621 12.17 -34.53 2.34
#